data_AF-W2MNM3-F1
#
_entry.id   AF-W2MNM3-F1
#
_cell.length_a   1.000
_cell.length_b   1.000
_cell.length_c   1.000
_cell.angle_alpha   90.00
_cell.angle_beta   90.00
_cell.angle_gamma   90.00
#
_symmetry.space_group_name_H-M   'P 1'
#
loop_
_entity.id
_entity.type
_entity.pdbx_description
1 polymer ?
#
loop_
_entity_poly.entity_id
_entity_poly.type
_entity_poly.pdbx_seq_one_letter_code
_entity_poly.pdbx_strand_id
1 'polypeptide(L)'
;MGEAAEIGHPKVVQWLFTNRNEGCTPSAISYAAGFNHFEVVLFLHSQCHTDCMEEAALLTEENDYPEMRTWILEHYPALRDIVMEY
;
A
#
# COMPACT_ATOMS: atom_id res chain seq x y z
N MET A 1 -9.89 -8.28 2.76
CA MET A 1 -8.52 -7.78 3.07
C MET A 1 -8.48 -6.26 3.12
N GLY A 2 -9.05 -5.56 2.14
CA GLY A 2 -9.08 -4.10 2.07
C GLY A 2 -9.51 -3.39 3.36
N GLU A 3 -10.66 -3.72 3.93
CA GLU A 3 -11.15 -3.07 5.16
C GLU A 3 -10.20 -3.24 6.36
N ALA A 4 -9.59 -4.41 6.54
CA ALA A 4 -8.59 -4.61 7.59
C ALA A 4 -7.30 -3.81 7.35
N ALA A 5 -6.98 -3.53 6.08
CA ALA A 5 -5.84 -2.74 5.68
C ALA A 5 -6.11 -1.24 5.84
N GLU A 6 -7.33 -0.80 5.53
CA GLU A 6 -7.85 0.55 5.74
C GLU A 6 -7.83 0.98 7.21
N ILE A 7 -8.15 0.06 8.12
CA ILE A 7 -8.15 0.33 9.57
C ILE A 7 -6.74 0.15 10.18
N GLY A 8 -5.80 -0.47 9.46
CA GLY A 8 -4.44 -0.67 9.94
C GLY A 8 -4.31 -1.83 10.93
N HIS A 9 -5.01 -2.95 10.69
CA HIS A 9 -4.95 -4.14 11.53
C HIS A 9 -3.99 -5.21 10.93
N PRO A 10 -2.67 -5.12 11.12
CA PRO A 10 -1.70 -6.00 10.47
C PRO A 10 -1.91 -7.48 10.80
N LYS A 11 -2.32 -7.81 12.03
CA LYS A 11 -2.64 -9.20 12.42
C LYS A 11 -3.85 -9.77 11.68
N VAL A 12 -4.86 -8.94 11.45
CA VAL A 12 -6.06 -9.35 10.70
C VAL A 12 -5.71 -9.48 9.23
N VAL A 13 -4.91 -8.56 8.68
CA VAL A 13 -4.41 -8.66 7.30
C VAL A 13 -3.57 -9.93 7.10
N GLN A 14 -2.64 -10.23 8.01
CA GLN A 14 -1.85 -11.46 8.00
C GLN A 14 -2.73 -12.71 8.07
N TRP A 15 -3.71 -12.72 8.97
CA TRP A 15 -4.65 -13.83 9.10
C TRP A 15 -5.47 -14.01 7.82
N LEU A 16 -6.03 -12.92 7.27
CA LEU A 16 -6.81 -12.95 6.05
C LEU A 16 -5.98 -13.41 4.84
N PHE A 17 -4.73 -12.97 4.74
CA PHE A 17 -3.81 -13.38 3.67
C PHE A 17 -3.47 -14.88 3.75
N THR A 18 -3.22 -15.39 4.95
CA THR A 18 -2.82 -16.80 5.16
C THR A 18 -3.99 -17.79 5.15
N ASN A 19 -5.20 -17.35 5.51
CA ASN A 19 -6.37 -18.22 5.67
C ASN A 19 -7.39 -18.09 4.53
N ARG A 20 -7.26 -17.09 3.64
CA ARG A 20 -8.13 -16.93 2.47
C ARG A 20 -7.36 -17.07 1.18
N ASN A 21 -7.96 -17.73 0.20
CA ASN A 21 -7.37 -17.98 -1.11
C ASN A 21 -7.59 -16.82 -2.12
N GLU A 22 -8.11 -15.69 -1.65
CA GLU A 22 -8.36 -14.50 -2.48
C GLU A 22 -7.07 -13.79 -2.89
N GLY A 23 -5.95 -14.10 -2.23
CA GLY A 23 -4.66 -13.51 -2.53
C GLY A 23 -4.60 -12.02 -2.20
N CYS A 24 -3.64 -11.34 -2.81
CA CYS A 24 -3.47 -9.92 -2.61
C CYS A 24 -4.36 -9.10 -3.53
N THR A 25 -4.96 -8.07 -2.95
CA THR A 25 -5.78 -7.11 -3.70
C THR A 25 -5.07 -5.76 -3.76
N PRO A 26 -4.88 -5.15 -4.95
CA PRO A 26 -4.25 -3.84 -5.08
C PRO A 26 -4.83 -2.78 -4.15
N SER A 27 -6.17 -2.75 -4.05
CA SER A 27 -6.90 -1.81 -3.20
C SER A 27 -6.51 -1.90 -1.72
N ALA A 28 -6.08 -3.06 -1.20
CA ALA A 28 -5.66 -3.17 0.19
C ALA A 28 -4.36 -2.39 0.46
N ILE A 29 -3.45 -2.34 -0.51
CA ILE A 29 -2.23 -1.53 -0.43
C ILE A 29 -2.58 -0.06 -0.56
N SER A 30 -3.45 0.32 -1.52
CA SER A 30 -3.92 1.71 -1.69
C SER A 30 -4.54 2.25 -0.39
N TYR A 31 -5.46 1.50 0.23
CA TYR A 31 -6.07 1.90 1.51
C TYR A 31 -5.04 2.00 2.62
N ALA A 32 -4.17 1.00 2.79
CA ALA A 32 -3.14 1.06 3.82
C ALA A 32 -2.19 2.27 3.64
N ALA A 33 -1.81 2.61 2.41
CA ALA A 33 -0.98 3.77 2.12
C ALA A 33 -1.72 5.09 2.35
N GLY A 34 -2.98 5.18 1.90
CA GLY A 34 -3.83 6.36 2.06
C GLY A 34 -4.24 6.67 3.50
N PHE A 35 -4.10 5.71 4.42
CA PHE A 35 -4.31 5.90 5.86
C PHE A 35 -3.01 5.81 6.69
N ASN A 36 -1.85 5.85 6.03
CA ASN A 36 -0.51 5.78 6.65
C ASN A 36 -0.25 4.52 7.52
N HIS A 37 -0.83 3.39 7.14
CA HIS A 37 -0.62 2.10 7.79
C HIS A 37 0.61 1.37 7.23
N PHE A 38 1.79 1.94 7.51
CA PHE A 38 3.09 1.47 7.01
C PHE A 38 3.35 -0.03 7.19
N GLU A 39 3.07 -0.58 8.38
CA GLU A 39 3.30 -1.99 8.66
C GLU A 39 2.45 -2.91 7.76
N VAL A 40 1.24 -2.47 7.43
CA VAL A 40 0.36 -3.19 6.51
C VAL A 40 0.88 -3.09 5.08
N VAL A 41 1.34 -1.92 4.65
CA VAL A 41 1.94 -1.73 3.31
C VAL A 41 3.18 -2.61 3.13
N LEU A 42 4.08 -2.66 4.11
CA LEU A 42 5.26 -3.51 4.07
C LEU A 42 4.89 -5.00 4.03
N PHE A 43 3.93 -5.42 4.85
CA PHE A 43 3.46 -6.80 4.84
C PHE A 43 2.88 -7.17 3.48
N LEU A 44 1.92 -6.39 2.97
CA LEU A 44 1.29 -6.65 1.68
C LEU A 44 2.33 -6.60 0.56
N HIS A 45 3.22 -5.60 0.52
CA HIS A 45 4.28 -5.54 -0.49
C HIS A 45 5.17 -6.79 -0.50
N SER A 46 5.53 -7.34 0.67
CA SER A 46 6.34 -8.56 0.75
C SER A 46 5.63 -9.81 0.20
N GLN A 47 4.30 -9.79 0.18
CA GLN A 47 3.47 -10.92 -0.23
C GLN A 47 2.90 -10.77 -1.65
N CYS A 48 2.85 -9.54 -2.16
CA CYS A 48 2.15 -9.17 -3.39
C CYS A 48 3.14 -8.61 -4.40
N HIS A 49 3.24 -9.23 -5.58
CA HIS A 49 4.05 -8.69 -6.66
C HIS A 49 3.47 -7.37 -7.22
N THR A 50 4.33 -6.66 -7.94
CA THR A 50 4.51 -5.20 -8.07
C THR A 50 3.36 -4.31 -8.54
N ASP A 51 2.23 -4.83 -9.01
CA ASP A 51 1.32 -4.06 -9.88
C ASP A 51 0.28 -3.21 -9.12
N CYS A 52 0.52 -2.93 -7.84
CA CYS A 52 -0.51 -2.44 -6.90
C CYS A 52 -0.22 -1.06 -6.28
N MET A 53 0.84 -0.35 -6.71
CA MET A 53 1.39 0.79 -5.98
C MET A 53 1.15 2.17 -6.62
N GLU A 54 0.63 2.22 -7.85
CA GLU A 54 0.30 3.50 -8.54
C GLU A 54 -0.67 4.36 -7.72
N GLU A 55 -1.79 3.78 -7.31
CA GLU A 55 -2.84 4.48 -6.55
C GLU A 55 -2.37 4.82 -5.12
N ALA A 56 -1.55 3.96 -4.51
CA ALA A 56 -0.93 4.21 -3.21
C ALA A 56 -0.02 5.45 -3.23
N ALA A 57 0.74 5.65 -4.32
CA ALA A 57 1.63 6.80 -4.45
C ALA A 57 0.86 8.14 -4.46
N LEU A 58 -0.22 8.22 -5.24
CA LEU A 58 -1.06 9.42 -5.35
C LEU A 58 -1.67 9.81 -4.00
N LEU A 59 -2.19 8.81 -3.26
CA LEU A 59 -2.85 9.05 -1.97
C LEU A 59 -1.90 9.60 -0.88
N THR A 60 -0.60 9.29 -0.97
CA THR A 60 0.38 9.82 -0.01
C THR A 60 0.71 11.30 -0.21
N GLU A 61 0.46 11.85 -1.40
CA GLU A 61 0.67 13.28 -1.67
C GLU A 61 -0.44 14.14 -1.08
N GLU A 62 -1.69 13.67 -1.19
CA GLU A 62 -2.84 14.38 -0.65
C GLU A 62 -2.82 14.46 0.89
N ASN A 63 -2.19 13.49 1.56
CA ASN A 63 -2.30 13.31 3.00
C ASN A 63 -1.03 13.65 3.82
N ASP A 64 0.00 14.26 3.21
CA ASP A 64 1.28 14.63 3.86
C ASP A 64 1.92 13.47 4.65
N TYR A 65 2.15 12.34 3.96
CA TYR A 65 2.83 11.15 4.51
C TYR A 65 4.23 10.97 3.92
N PRO A 66 5.22 11.79 4.34
CA PRO A 66 6.51 11.90 3.66
C PRO A 66 7.34 10.61 3.72
N GLU A 67 7.30 9.86 4.83
CA GLU A 67 8.02 8.60 4.94
C GLU A 67 7.46 7.54 3.97
N MET A 68 6.13 7.49 3.83
CA MET A 68 5.46 6.50 2.99
C MET A 68 5.71 6.82 1.54
N ARG A 69 5.53 8.08 1.18
CA ARG A 69 5.84 8.60 -0.15
C ARG A 69 7.29 8.30 -0.54
N THR A 70 8.23 8.59 0.37
CA THR A 70 9.67 8.32 0.13
C THR A 70 9.90 6.83 -0.13
N TRP A 71 9.35 5.97 0.72
CA TRP A 71 9.49 4.53 0.57
C TRP A 71 8.89 4.01 -0.75
N ILE A 72 7.69 4.47 -1.13
CA ILE A 72 7.04 4.09 -2.40
C ILE A 72 7.90 4.53 -3.60
N LEU A 73 8.38 5.78 -3.61
CA LEU A 73 9.19 6.31 -4.72
C LEU A 73 10.58 5.67 -4.83
N GLU A 74 11.15 5.21 -3.72
CA GLU A 74 12.41 4.45 -3.71
C GLU A 74 12.25 3.04 -4.29
N HIS A 75 11.12 2.38 -4.02
CA HIS A 75 10.85 1.03 -4.50
C HIS A 75 10.25 1.00 -5.91
N TYR A 76 9.55 2.07 -6.30
CA TYR A 76 8.87 2.20 -7.59
C TYR A 76 9.26 3.50 -8.29
N PRO A 77 10.50 3.58 -8.83
CA PRO A 77 10.99 4.79 -9.47
C PRO A 77 10.16 5.20 -10.69
N ALA A 78 9.49 4.25 -11.37
CA ALA A 78 8.57 4.53 -12.47
C ALA A 78 7.37 5.40 -12.05
N LEU A 79 6.98 5.37 -10.77
CA LEU A 79 5.89 6.22 -10.27
C LEU A 79 6.34 7.67 -10.13
N ARG A 80 7.63 7.93 -9.94
CA ARG A 80 8.15 9.29 -9.70
C ARG A 80 7.80 10.25 -10.82
N ASP A 81 7.82 9.78 -12.07
CA ASP A 81 7.45 10.58 -13.23
C ASP A 81 5.93 10.76 -13.34
N ILE A 82 5.14 9.83 -12.80
CA ILE A 82 3.66 9.89 -12.81
C ILE A 82 3.13 10.84 -11.73
N VAL A 83 3.64 10.75 -10.50
CA VAL A 83 3.15 11.57 -9.38
C VAL A 83 3.66 13.01 -9.45
N MET A 84 4.85 13.28 -10.02
CA MET A 84 5.37 14.66 -10.11
C MET A 84 4.79 15.48 -11.27
N GLU A 85 3.94 14.90 -12.12
CA GLU A 85 3.28 15.59 -13.24
C GLU A 85 1.87 16.14 -12.92
N TYR A 86 1.32 15.86 -11.73
CA TYR A 86 -0.01 16.33 -11.28
C TYR A 86 0.09 17.30 -10.10
#